data_AF-A0A828Z7J6-F1
#
_entry.id   AF-A0A828Z7J6-F1
#
_cell.length_a   1.000
_cell.length_b   1.000
_cell.length_c   1.000
_cell.angle_alpha   90.00
_cell.angle_beta   90.00
_cell.angle_gamma   90.00
#
_symmetry.space_group_name_H-M   'P 1'
#
loop_
_entity.id
_entity.type
_entity.pdbx_description
1 polymer ?
#
loop_
_entity_poly.entity_id
_entity_poly.type
_entity_poly.pdbx_seq_one_letter_code
_entity_poly.pdbx_strand_id
1 'polypeptide(L)' 'MFLSESKKWIYAPYDGRADIVLQSEIKRDEIKKKYVAWLSQHPEGL' A
#
# COMPACT_ATOMS: atom_id res chain seq x y z
N MET A 1 -2.62 8.57 9.82
CA MET A 1 -1.64 7.50 9.57
C MET A 1 -1.65 6.53 10.74
N PHE A 2 -1.61 5.23 10.46
CA PHE A 2 -1.70 4.15 11.44
C PHE A 2 -0.49 3.22 11.27
N LEU A 3 0.09 2.78 12.39
CA LEU A 3 1.19 1.83 12.40
C LEU A 3 0.67 0.47 12.85
N SER A 4 0.93 -0.56 12.04
CA SER A 4 0.74 -1.94 12.45
C SER A 4 2.06 -2.44 13.03
N GLU A 5 2.18 -2.49 14.36
CA GLU A 5 3.41 -2.93 15.03
C GLU A 5 3.79 -4.38 14.71
N SER A 6 2.80 -5.27 14.61
CA SER A 6 3.01 -6.69 14.33
C SER A 6 3.47 -6.95 12.89
N LYS A 7 2.99 -6.16 11.93
CA LYS A 7 3.37 -6.30 10.52
C LYS A 7 4.48 -5.35 10.10
N LYS A 8 4.78 -4.33 10.91
CA LYS A 8 5.64 -3.18 10.61
C LYS A 8 5.21 -2.44 9.34
N TRP A 9 3.90 -2.21 9.21
CA TRP A 9 3.31 -1.50 8.07
C TRP A 9 2.82 -0.13 8.50
N ILE A 10 2.96 0.84 7.61
CA ILE A 10 2.32 2.14 7.77
C ILE A 10 1.13 2.19 6.82
N TYR A 11 -0.03 2.55 7.35
CA TYR A 11 -1.27 2.76 6.61
C TYR A 11 -1.66 4.24 6.69
N ALA A 12 -1.72 4.92 5.55
CA ALA A 12 -2.09 6.33 5.47
C ALA A 12 -3.35 6.48 4.59
N PRO A 13 -4.55 6.36 5.19
CA PRO A 13 -5.79 6.60 4.47
C PRO A 13 -6.02 8.09 4.22
N TYR A 14 -6.65 8.41 3.09
CA TYR A 14 -7.14 9.73 2.69
C TYR A 14 -8.38 9.55 1.80
N ASP A 15 -8.96 10.63 1.28
CA ASP A 15 -10.29 10.62 0.63
C ASP A 15 -10.46 9.51 -0.43
N GLY A 16 -11.12 8.41 -0.01
CA GLY A 16 -11.39 7.23 -0.83
C GLY A 16 -10.17 6.37 -1.21
N ARG A 17 -8.99 6.65 -0.68
CA ARG A 17 -7.70 6.03 -1.06
C ARG A 17 -6.82 5.75 0.15
N ALA A 18 -5.72 5.06 -0.06
CA ALA A 18 -4.73 4.86 0.99
C ALA A 18 -3.35 4.51 0.44
N ASP A 19 -2.32 5.00 1.12
CA ASP A 19 -0.96 4.53 0.95
C ASP A 19 -0.62 3.46 1.97
N ILE A 20 0.08 2.41 1.53
CA ILE A 20 0.64 1.36 2.39
C ILE A 20 2.16 1.36 2.21
N VAL A 21 2.90 1.76 3.24
CA VAL A 21 4.36 1.69 3.23
C VAL A 21 4.81 0.40 3.90
N LEU A 22 5.64 -0.35 3.18
CA LEU A 22 6.13 -1.67 3.53
C LEU A 22 7.64 -1.66 3.62
N GLN A 23 8.22 -2.47 4.50
CA GLN A 23 9.66 -2.48 4.76
C GLN A 23 10.52 -3.07 3.63
N SER A 24 9.91 -3.65 2.60
CA SER A 24 10.62 -4.35 1.53
C SER A 24 9.89 -4.21 0.21
N GLU A 25 10.65 -3.97 -0.84
CA GLU A 25 10.16 -3.93 -2.22
C GLU A 25 9.56 -5.27 -2.65
N ILE A 26 10.15 -6.39 -2.22
CA ILE A 26 9.63 -7.73 -2.52
C ILE A 26 8.22 -7.90 -1.92
N LYS A 27 8.06 -7.56 -0.64
CA LYS A 27 6.73 -7.60 0.02
C LYS A 27 5.76 -6.62 -0.62
N ARG A 28 6.22 -5.43 -1.02
CA ARG A 28 5.41 -4.47 -1.77
C ARG A 28 4.89 -5.08 -3.06
N ASP A 29 5.75 -5.75 -3.83
CA ASP A 29 5.38 -6.31 -5.12
C ASP A 29 4.45 -7.51 -4.99
N GLU A 30 4.63 -8.35 -3.96
CA GLU A 30 3.70 -9.42 -3.62
C GLU A 30 2.30 -8.88 -3.28
N ILE A 31 2.22 -7.86 -2.42
CA ILE A 31 0.97 -7.22 -2.02
C ILE A 31 0.33 -6.51 -3.21
N LYS A 32 1.12 -5.82 -4.05
CA LYS A 32 0.66 -5.15 -5.27
C LYS A 32 0.00 -6.14 -6.24
N LYS A 33 0.61 -7.31 -6.45
CA LYS A 33 0.03 -8.39 -7.27
C LYS A 33 -1.25 -8.94 -6.64
N LYS A 34 -1.26 -9.16 -5.33
CA LYS A 34 -2.40 -9.72 -4.60
C LYS A 34 -3.63 -8.79 -4.64
N TYR A 35 -3.43 -7.48 -4.53
CA TYR A 35 -4.50 -6.48 -4.51
C TYR A 35 -4.46 -5.59 -5.75
N VAL A 36 -4.29 -6.18 -6.93
CA VAL A 36 -4.23 -5.45 -8.20
C VAL A 36 -5.43 -4.54 -8.44
N ALA A 37 -6.62 -4.94 -7.97
CA ALA A 37 -7.86 -4.17 -8.09
C ALA A 37 -7.88 -2.89 -7.24
N TRP A 38 -6.94 -2.73 -6.29
CA TRP A 38 -6.84 -1.55 -5.43
C TRP A 38 -5.88 -0.50 -5.99
N LEU A 39 -5.12 -0.84 -7.03
CA LEU A 39 -4.13 0.06 -7.60
C LEU A 39 -4.83 1.16 -8.39
N SER A 40 -4.31 2.39 -8.25
CA SER A 40 -4.70 3.49 -9.12
C SER A 40 -4.47 3.10 -10.58
N GLN A 41 -5.46 3.40 -11.44
CA GLN A 41 -5.31 3.25 -12.89
C GLN A 41 -4.44 4.34 -13.49
N HIS A 42 -4.09 5.37 -12.70
CA HIS A 42 -3.19 6.42 -13.13
C HIS A 42 -1.79 5.83 -13.38
N PRO A 43 -1.16 6.08 -14.54
CA PRO A 43 0.16 5.51 -14.87
C PRO A 43 1.24 5.83 -13.83
N GLU A 44 1.11 6.99 -13.18
CA GLU A 44 2.03 7.48 -12.14
C GLU A 44 1.61 7.08 -10.72
N GLY A 45 0.47 6.39 -10.55
CA GLY A 45 0.03 5.88 -9.26
C GLY A 45 -0.56 6.91 -8.28
N LEU A 46 -0.80 8.16 -8.71
CA LEU A 46 -1.43 9.20 -7.90
C LEU A 46 -2.92 8.95 -7.66
#